data_AF-A0A3D1H6Z8-F1
#
_entry.id   AF-A0A3D1H6Z8-F1
#
_cell.length_a   1.000
_cell.length_b   1.000
_cell.length_c   1.000
_cell.angle_alpha   90.00
_cell.angle_beta   90.00
_cell.angle_gamma   90.00
#
_symmetry.space_group_name_H-M   'P 1'
#
loop_
_entity.id
_entity.type
_entity.pdbx_description
1 polymer ?
#
loop_
_entity_poly.entity_id
_entity_poly.type
_entity_poly.pdbx_seq_one_letter_code
_entity_poly.pdbx_strand_id
1 'polypeptide(L)'
;MKHVLIIAYNRIDYLNRLIRSLRNQKSYTSDYKLWFVIDYSEIQSEIIECITNSNLEFEFEIIARDVNYGLKKNVIESVTEIFEKIDSQQLIYLEDDLVLSPYTFNYIEAVHRAKLDLDRLFGISLYAQTKNEWNGFYLNFTNYNSFFAAILPASLGSIFFKNKWSLFRNALDATYGYALPEDSNHELPLLSWSDTNSWKKELLKFCVVQDLFTLYPKVSCVAHMGNAGTNVNILSNAFFNSTMLYTPCDFEDIDIKEIDFLDIFFEYNPSFFKDVIDSADIKNVVVDLYGLKKIKNLDSYYLTSKKCKNSKMSFGFEYGFLPSNILEKLDGNYFSLARGRDIVNKQAPFTEFFEANFSPNFKRNITAYILLTLFKKARKVLEIWFCKPNDGVN
;
A
#
# COMPACT_ATOMS: atom_id res chain seq x y z
N MET A 1 -25.87 3.48 -14.09
CA MET A 1 -25.32 2.24 -13.53
C MET A 1 -23.84 2.45 -13.23
N LYS A 2 -23.32 1.94 -12.11
CA LYS A 2 -21.90 2.02 -11.74
C LYS A 2 -21.20 0.72 -12.15
N HIS A 3 -19.87 0.73 -12.25
CA HIS A 3 -19.13 -0.40 -12.82
C HIS A 3 -17.99 -0.85 -11.92
N VAL A 4 -17.85 -2.16 -11.78
CA VAL A 4 -16.74 -2.81 -11.09
C VAL A 4 -16.00 -3.71 -12.08
N LEU A 5 -14.71 -3.48 -12.25
CA LEU A 5 -13.78 -4.35 -12.98
C LEU A 5 -13.10 -5.29 -11.99
N ILE A 6 -13.20 -6.59 -12.26
CA ILE A 6 -12.54 -7.66 -11.53
C ILE A 6 -11.54 -8.33 -12.47
N ILE A 7 -10.25 -8.27 -12.12
CA ILE A 7 -9.20 -8.96 -12.85
C ILE A 7 -8.97 -10.34 -12.22
N ALA A 8 -9.02 -11.39 -13.04
CA ALA A 8 -8.75 -12.76 -12.64
C ALA A 8 -7.70 -13.42 -13.53
N TYR A 9 -7.04 -14.45 -12.99
CA TYR A 9 -6.10 -15.28 -13.76
C TYR A 9 -6.37 -16.77 -13.51
N ASN A 10 -5.51 -17.46 -12.76
CA ASN A 10 -5.53 -18.91 -12.57
C ASN A 10 -5.74 -19.34 -11.11
N ARG A 11 -6.35 -18.47 -10.28
CA ARG A 11 -6.52 -18.66 -8.84
C ARG A 11 -7.99 -18.87 -8.46
N ILE A 12 -8.58 -19.98 -8.93
CA ILE A 12 -10.02 -20.25 -8.77
C ILE A 12 -10.51 -20.22 -7.31
N ASP A 13 -9.71 -20.70 -6.36
CA ASP A 13 -10.05 -20.68 -4.92
C ASP A 13 -10.15 -19.26 -4.35
N TYR A 14 -9.34 -18.33 -4.88
CA TYR A 14 -9.31 -16.94 -4.46
C TYR A 14 -10.50 -16.20 -5.05
N LEU A 15 -10.72 -16.39 -6.36
CA LEU A 15 -11.89 -15.87 -7.04
C LEU A 15 -13.19 -16.34 -6.37
N ASN A 16 -13.27 -17.60 -5.95
CA ASN A 16 -14.42 -18.12 -5.20
C ASN A 16 -14.67 -17.38 -3.87
N ARG A 17 -13.59 -16.97 -3.17
CA ARG A 17 -13.71 -16.16 -1.94
C ARG A 17 -14.16 -14.74 -2.25
N LEU A 18 -13.63 -14.13 -3.31
CA LEU A 18 -14.10 -12.84 -3.80
C LEU A 18 -15.60 -12.90 -4.14
N ILE A 19 -16.01 -13.86 -4.97
CA ILE A 19 -17.41 -14.11 -5.34
C ILE A 19 -18.30 -14.30 -4.10
N ARG A 20 -17.84 -15.09 -3.11
CA ARG A 20 -18.57 -15.25 -1.84
C ARG A 20 -18.72 -13.92 -1.11
N SER A 21 -17.70 -13.07 -1.11
CA SER A 21 -17.78 -11.75 -0.46
C SER A 21 -18.66 -10.76 -1.23
N LEU A 22 -18.73 -10.86 -2.57
CA LEU A 22 -19.69 -10.13 -3.41
C LEU A 22 -21.13 -10.53 -3.10
N ARG A 23 -21.41 -11.83 -2.93
CA ARG A 23 -22.75 -12.29 -2.50
C ARG A 23 -23.15 -11.83 -1.10
N ASN A 24 -22.19 -11.50 -0.25
CA ASN A 24 -22.44 -11.08 1.12
C ASN A 24 -22.66 -9.57 1.28
N GLN A 25 -22.64 -8.81 0.19
CA GLN A 25 -22.88 -7.36 0.23
C GLN A 25 -24.29 -7.06 0.71
N LYS A 26 -24.42 -6.07 1.60
CA LYS A 26 -25.69 -5.76 2.29
C LYS A 26 -26.59 -4.80 1.53
N SER A 27 -26.10 -4.16 0.49
CA SER A 27 -26.79 -3.06 -0.19
C SER A 27 -26.18 -2.77 -1.57
N TYR A 28 -26.96 -2.11 -2.42
CA TYR A 28 -26.56 -1.56 -3.71
C TYR A 28 -26.12 -2.58 -4.77
N THR A 29 -26.42 -3.89 -4.61
CA THR A 29 -26.01 -4.91 -5.59
C THR A 29 -26.60 -4.65 -6.98
N SER A 30 -27.86 -4.20 -7.06
CA SER A 30 -28.57 -3.85 -8.30
C SER A 30 -28.04 -2.61 -9.03
N ASP A 31 -27.23 -1.78 -8.38
CA ASP A 31 -26.80 -0.48 -8.94
C ASP A 31 -25.49 -0.60 -9.73
N TYR A 32 -24.87 -1.78 -9.69
CA TYR A 32 -23.55 -2.06 -10.21
C TYR A 32 -23.56 -3.21 -11.23
N LYS A 33 -22.80 -3.02 -12.31
CA LYS A 33 -22.42 -4.08 -13.24
C LYS A 33 -20.99 -4.53 -12.99
N LEU A 34 -20.75 -5.83 -12.95
CA LEU A 34 -19.42 -6.43 -12.82
C LEU A 34 -18.85 -6.79 -14.20
N TRP A 35 -17.57 -6.51 -14.40
CA TRP A 35 -16.80 -6.92 -15.56
C TRP A 35 -15.70 -7.86 -15.09
N PHE A 36 -15.84 -9.15 -15.35
CA PHE A 36 -14.80 -10.13 -15.08
C PHE A 36 -13.87 -10.21 -16.28
N VAL A 37 -12.65 -9.70 -16.16
CA VAL A 37 -11.62 -9.86 -17.21
C VAL A 37 -10.62 -10.92 -16.77
N ILE A 38 -10.55 -12.01 -17.53
CA ILE A 38 -9.78 -13.21 -17.20
C ILE A 38 -8.56 -13.29 -18.13
N ASP A 39 -7.36 -13.14 -17.58
CA ASP A 39 -6.13 -13.38 -18.35
C ASP A 39 -6.01 -14.85 -18.73
N TYR A 40 -5.44 -15.14 -19.90
CA TYR A 40 -5.42 -16.50 -20.43
C TYR A 40 -4.58 -17.45 -19.57
N SER A 41 -5.17 -18.58 -19.19
CA SER A 41 -4.48 -19.73 -18.58
C SER A 41 -5.13 -21.04 -19.02
N GLU A 42 -4.46 -22.17 -18.80
CA GLU A 42 -4.99 -23.50 -19.12
C GLU A 42 -6.28 -23.85 -18.36
N ILE A 43 -6.57 -23.17 -17.24
CA ILE A 43 -7.78 -23.39 -16.44
C ILE A 43 -8.87 -22.32 -16.65
N GLN A 44 -8.76 -21.52 -17.73
CA GLN A 44 -9.67 -20.41 -17.98
C GLN A 44 -11.14 -20.87 -18.11
N SER A 45 -11.38 -22.05 -18.68
CA SER A 45 -12.73 -22.63 -18.80
C SER A 45 -13.39 -22.86 -17.43
N GLU A 46 -12.63 -23.40 -16.47
CA GLU A 46 -13.08 -23.63 -15.10
C GLU A 46 -13.33 -22.32 -14.35
N ILE A 47 -12.53 -21.28 -14.63
CA ILE A 47 -12.76 -19.92 -14.09
C ILE A 47 -14.06 -19.33 -14.64
N ILE A 48 -14.34 -19.48 -15.94
CA ILE A 48 -15.58 -19.02 -16.57
C ILE A 48 -16.78 -19.76 -15.99
N GLU A 49 -16.69 -21.08 -15.83
CA GLU A 49 -17.74 -21.90 -15.23
C GLU A 49 -18.03 -21.47 -13.78
N CYS A 50 -16.97 -21.23 -12.99
CA CYS A 50 -17.05 -20.73 -11.63
C CYS A 50 -17.83 -19.40 -11.53
N ILE A 51 -17.55 -18.44 -12.42
CA ILE A 51 -18.25 -17.15 -12.45
C ILE A 51 -19.70 -17.34 -12.94
N THR A 52 -19.90 -18.13 -13.99
CA THR A 52 -21.24 -18.35 -14.57
C THR A 52 -22.20 -19.00 -13.56
N ASN A 53 -21.69 -19.95 -12.77
CA ASN A 53 -22.47 -20.67 -11.76
C ASN A 53 -22.49 -19.99 -10.37
N SER A 54 -22.01 -18.74 -10.28
CA SER A 54 -21.80 -18.06 -9.01
C SER A 54 -23.07 -17.59 -8.29
N ASN A 55 -24.22 -17.54 -9.00
CA ASN A 55 -25.49 -16.99 -8.51
C ASN A 55 -25.33 -15.59 -7.88
N LEU A 56 -24.58 -14.70 -8.53
CA LEU A 56 -24.45 -13.30 -8.14
C LEU A 56 -25.74 -12.53 -8.45
N GLU A 57 -26.16 -11.64 -7.55
CA GLU A 57 -27.29 -10.73 -7.78
C GLU A 57 -26.96 -9.58 -8.75
N PHE A 58 -25.67 -9.39 -9.05
CA PHE A 58 -25.19 -8.35 -9.94
C PHE A 58 -25.42 -8.72 -11.40
N GLU A 59 -25.68 -7.72 -12.25
CA GLU A 59 -25.42 -7.88 -13.69
C GLU A 59 -23.91 -8.08 -13.88
N PHE A 60 -23.50 -9.06 -14.69
CA PHE A 60 -22.09 -9.25 -14.99
C PHE A 60 -21.82 -9.64 -16.45
N GLU A 61 -20.60 -9.35 -16.89
CA GLU A 61 -20.07 -9.76 -18.20
C GLU A 61 -18.68 -10.37 -18.01
N ILE A 62 -18.36 -11.38 -18.80
CA ILE A 62 -17.08 -12.08 -18.78
C ILE A 62 -16.31 -11.79 -20.07
N ILE A 63 -15.07 -11.33 -19.94
CA ILE A 63 -14.14 -11.10 -21.03
C ILE A 63 -12.93 -12.01 -20.79
N ALA A 64 -12.83 -13.08 -21.57
CA ALA A 64 -11.70 -14.01 -21.52
C ALA A 64 -10.66 -13.60 -22.58
N ARG A 65 -9.39 -13.46 -22.18
CA ARG A 65 -8.29 -13.17 -23.11
C ARG A 65 -7.90 -14.42 -23.87
N ASP A 66 -7.57 -14.27 -25.16
CA ASP A 66 -7.10 -15.37 -26.01
C ASP A 66 -5.63 -15.75 -25.77
N VAL A 67 -4.83 -14.84 -25.21
CA VAL A 67 -3.41 -15.04 -24.91
C VAL A 67 -3.05 -14.42 -23.57
N ASN A 68 -2.01 -14.93 -22.92
CA ASN A 68 -1.58 -14.46 -21.61
C ASN A 68 -0.91 -13.09 -21.76
N TYR A 69 -1.55 -12.05 -21.24
CA TYR A 69 -1.04 -10.68 -21.27
C TYR A 69 0.02 -10.46 -20.19
N GLY A 70 -0.08 -11.21 -19.08
CA GLY A 70 0.70 -10.97 -17.87
C GLY A 70 0.13 -9.78 -17.09
N LEU A 71 0.42 -9.75 -15.78
CA LEU A 71 -0.25 -8.86 -14.81
C LEU A 71 -0.26 -7.39 -15.25
N LYS A 72 0.89 -6.82 -15.60
CA LYS A 72 1.00 -5.39 -15.92
C LYS A 72 0.14 -5.00 -17.13
N LYS A 73 0.28 -5.74 -18.23
CA LYS A 73 -0.48 -5.46 -19.45
C LYS A 73 -1.97 -5.73 -19.22
N ASN A 74 -2.31 -6.85 -18.58
CA ASN A 74 -3.71 -7.21 -18.37
C ASN A 74 -4.46 -6.15 -17.53
N VAL A 75 -3.86 -5.65 -16.45
CA VAL A 75 -4.48 -4.58 -15.65
C VAL A 75 -4.65 -3.30 -16.46
N ILE A 76 -3.59 -2.86 -17.14
CA ILE A 76 -3.61 -1.58 -17.85
C ILE A 76 -4.61 -1.58 -19.01
N GLU A 77 -4.58 -2.61 -19.85
CA GLU A 77 -5.49 -2.74 -20.98
C GLU A 77 -6.93 -2.91 -20.50
N SER A 78 -7.18 -3.74 -19.49
CA SER A 78 -8.54 -3.98 -19.01
C SER A 78 -9.20 -2.74 -18.43
N VAL A 79 -8.49 -1.94 -17.62
CA VAL A 79 -9.04 -0.68 -17.09
C VAL A 79 -9.35 0.29 -18.24
N THR A 80 -8.46 0.37 -19.24
CA THR A 80 -8.63 1.22 -20.42
C THR A 80 -9.84 0.80 -21.25
N GLU A 81 -9.92 -0.47 -21.63
CA GLU A 81 -11.02 -1.04 -22.40
C GLU A 81 -12.38 -0.88 -21.70
N ILE A 82 -12.44 -1.07 -20.38
CA ILE A 82 -13.69 -0.88 -19.64
C ILE A 82 -14.09 0.59 -19.60
N PHE A 83 -13.16 1.52 -19.40
CA PHE A 83 -13.48 2.96 -19.47
C PHE A 83 -13.99 3.38 -20.87
N GLU A 84 -13.53 2.75 -21.94
CA GLU A 84 -14.03 2.99 -23.31
C GLU A 84 -15.43 2.44 -23.53
N LYS A 85 -15.80 1.34 -22.85
CA LYS A 85 -17.11 0.68 -22.94
C LYS A 85 -18.21 1.34 -22.09
N ILE A 86 -17.85 2.17 -21.11
CA ILE A 86 -18.79 2.75 -20.15
C ILE A 86 -18.84 4.28 -20.23
N ASP A 87 -20.01 4.83 -19.92
CA ASP A 87 -20.23 6.29 -19.81
C ASP A 87 -19.84 6.85 -18.43
N SER A 88 -19.64 5.97 -17.45
CA SER A 88 -19.25 6.36 -16.08
C SER A 88 -17.88 7.03 -16.04
N GLN A 89 -17.74 8.04 -15.17
CA GLN A 89 -16.47 8.70 -14.91
C GLN A 89 -15.60 7.96 -13.90
N GLN A 90 -16.16 6.95 -13.23
CA GLN A 90 -15.51 6.14 -12.22
C GLN A 90 -15.59 4.66 -12.54
N LEU A 91 -14.52 3.93 -12.21
CA LEU A 91 -14.45 2.49 -12.28
C LEU A 91 -13.87 1.95 -10.97
N ILE A 92 -14.57 1.02 -10.35
CA ILE A 92 -14.06 0.29 -9.19
C ILE A 92 -13.21 -0.86 -9.73
N TYR A 93 -11.97 -0.96 -9.28
CA TYR A 93 -11.01 -1.98 -9.66
C TYR A 93 -10.80 -2.96 -8.50
N LEU A 94 -10.83 -4.26 -8.78
CA LEU A 94 -10.58 -5.36 -7.84
C LEU A 94 -9.71 -6.44 -8.51
N GLU A 95 -8.90 -7.12 -7.70
CA GLU A 95 -8.16 -8.33 -8.08
C GLU A 95 -8.82 -9.57 -7.46
N ASP A 96 -8.61 -10.75 -8.07
CA ASP A 96 -9.20 -12.03 -7.67
C ASP A 96 -8.81 -12.53 -6.27
N ASP A 97 -7.76 -11.97 -5.65
CA ASP A 97 -7.28 -12.32 -4.31
C ASP A 97 -7.75 -11.38 -3.18
N LEU A 98 -8.69 -10.50 -3.48
CA LEU A 98 -9.35 -9.65 -2.50
C LEU A 98 -10.59 -10.33 -1.89
N VAL A 99 -10.87 -9.99 -0.63
CA VAL A 99 -12.14 -10.26 0.03
C VAL A 99 -12.76 -8.94 0.47
N LEU A 100 -14.05 -8.77 0.18
CA LEU A 100 -14.77 -7.55 0.46
C LEU A 100 -15.45 -7.60 1.83
N SER A 101 -15.45 -6.47 2.52
CA SER A 101 -16.37 -6.17 3.60
C SER A 101 -17.82 -6.28 3.09
N PRO A 102 -18.78 -6.77 3.91
CA PRO A 102 -20.21 -6.70 3.59
C PRO A 102 -20.76 -5.29 3.31
N TYR A 103 -20.00 -4.24 3.65
CA TYR A 103 -20.37 -2.83 3.48
C TYR A 103 -19.48 -2.11 2.44
N THR A 104 -18.76 -2.84 1.59
CA THR A 104 -17.87 -2.24 0.58
C THR A 104 -18.63 -1.29 -0.35
N PHE A 105 -19.80 -1.70 -0.85
CA PHE A 105 -20.61 -0.82 -1.71
C PHE A 105 -21.25 0.34 -0.93
N ASN A 106 -21.60 0.16 0.34
CA ASN A 106 -22.05 1.26 1.19
C ASN A 106 -20.95 2.33 1.36
N TYR A 107 -19.70 1.90 1.57
CA TYR A 107 -18.54 2.80 1.61
C TYR A 107 -18.34 3.53 0.28
N ILE A 108 -18.40 2.82 -0.85
CA ILE A 108 -18.24 3.43 -2.18
C ILE A 108 -19.32 4.50 -2.39
N GLU A 109 -20.57 4.23 -2.01
CA GLU A 109 -21.65 5.22 -2.07
C GLU A 109 -21.41 6.42 -1.14
N ALA A 110 -20.89 6.21 0.07
CA ALA A 110 -20.55 7.29 0.99
C ALA A 110 -19.43 8.19 0.42
N VAL A 111 -18.40 7.60 -0.18
CA VAL A 111 -17.32 8.33 -0.86
C VAL A 111 -17.85 9.14 -2.04
N HIS A 112 -18.77 8.58 -2.84
CA HIS A 112 -19.37 9.30 -3.97
C HIS A 112 -20.21 10.49 -3.53
N ARG A 113 -20.81 10.45 -2.33
CA ARG A 113 -21.55 11.60 -1.77
C ARG A 113 -20.63 12.67 -1.23
N ALA A 114 -19.49 12.29 -0.66
CA ALA A 114 -18.48 13.23 -0.20
C ALA A 114 -17.92 14.01 -1.40
N LYS A 115 -18.14 15.32 -1.44
CA LYS A 115 -17.71 16.19 -2.53
C LYS A 115 -16.19 16.41 -2.49
N LEU A 116 -15.44 15.43 -2.98
CA LEU A 116 -13.99 15.50 -3.01
C LEU A 116 -13.50 16.52 -4.05
N ASP A 117 -12.50 17.32 -3.67
CA ASP A 117 -11.73 18.12 -4.63
C ASP A 117 -10.89 17.18 -5.52
N LEU A 118 -11.21 17.13 -6.81
CA LEU A 118 -10.70 16.12 -7.75
C LEU A 118 -9.46 16.56 -8.52
N ASP A 119 -8.95 17.78 -8.33
CA ASP A 119 -7.91 18.32 -9.21
C ASP A 119 -6.61 17.52 -9.14
N ARG A 120 -6.19 17.13 -7.94
CA ARG A 120 -4.97 16.33 -7.71
C ARG A 120 -5.23 14.88 -7.28
N LEU A 121 -6.51 14.49 -7.14
CA LEU A 121 -6.88 13.13 -6.78
C LEU A 121 -6.74 12.20 -7.99
N PHE A 122 -5.85 11.21 -7.91
CA PHE A 122 -5.73 10.15 -8.92
C PHE A 122 -6.76 9.02 -8.71
N GLY A 123 -6.95 8.62 -7.46
CA GLY A 123 -7.80 7.49 -7.12
C GLY A 123 -8.08 7.40 -5.62
N ILE A 124 -8.97 6.48 -5.25
CA ILE A 124 -9.37 6.25 -3.86
C ILE A 124 -9.16 4.77 -3.56
N SER A 125 -8.37 4.47 -2.54
CA SER A 125 -8.13 3.09 -2.12
C SER A 125 -9.38 2.50 -1.45
N LEU A 126 -9.61 1.20 -1.67
CA LEU A 126 -10.51 0.40 -0.85
C LEU A 126 -9.77 -0.28 0.31
N TYR A 127 -8.44 -0.35 0.23
CA TYR A 127 -7.58 -0.90 1.27
C TYR A 127 -7.05 0.18 2.20
N ALA A 128 -7.10 -0.07 3.51
CA ALA A 128 -6.47 0.80 4.50
C ALA A 128 -4.98 0.50 4.61
N GLN A 129 -4.16 1.43 4.13
CA GLN A 129 -2.72 1.37 4.28
C GLN A 129 -2.36 1.74 5.73
N THR A 130 -2.19 0.72 6.58
CA THR A 130 -1.89 0.89 8.01
C THR A 130 -0.41 0.88 8.33
N LYS A 131 0.43 0.47 7.38
CA LYS A 131 1.88 0.37 7.52
C LYS A 131 2.58 1.12 6.40
N ASN A 132 3.75 1.67 6.67
CA ASN A 132 4.63 2.21 5.63
C ASN A 132 5.18 1.04 4.79
N GLU A 133 4.97 1.08 3.47
CA GLU A 133 5.27 -0.03 2.55
C GLU A 133 6.78 -0.36 2.47
N TRP A 134 7.65 0.56 2.88
CA TRP A 134 9.11 0.41 2.76
C TRP A 134 9.77 -0.15 4.01
N ASN A 135 9.16 0.06 5.17
CA ASN A 135 9.75 -0.32 6.46
C ASN A 135 8.80 -1.14 7.36
N GLY A 136 7.52 -1.24 7.02
CA GLY A 136 6.53 -1.99 7.77
C GLY A 136 6.07 -1.35 9.09
N PHE A 137 6.51 -0.14 9.43
CA PHE A 137 6.03 0.56 10.63
C PHE A 137 4.59 1.02 10.48
N TYR A 138 3.84 0.97 11.58
CA TYR A 138 2.48 1.50 11.58
C TYR A 138 2.46 2.99 11.29
N LEU A 139 1.53 3.40 10.44
CA LEU A 139 1.23 4.79 10.18
C LEU A 139 0.35 5.34 11.30
N ASN A 140 0.71 6.52 11.78
CA ASN A 140 -0.05 7.27 12.77
C ASN A 140 -0.39 8.64 12.17
N PHE A 141 -1.53 9.19 12.58
CA PHE A 141 -2.18 10.35 11.96
C PHE A 141 -2.49 11.40 13.02
N THR A 142 -2.61 12.66 12.60
CA THR A 142 -2.82 13.79 13.54
C THR A 142 -4.29 13.95 13.94
N ASN A 143 -5.18 13.43 13.12
CA ASN A 143 -6.62 13.66 13.22
C ASN A 143 -7.39 12.34 13.16
N TYR A 144 -8.67 12.42 13.53
CA TYR A 144 -9.64 11.34 13.43
C TYR A 144 -10.37 11.30 12.07
N ASN A 145 -9.91 12.04 11.05
CA ASN A 145 -10.52 11.98 9.73
C ASN A 145 -10.55 10.54 9.22
N SER A 146 -11.60 10.16 8.52
CA SER A 146 -11.74 8.80 7.99
C SER A 146 -10.69 8.44 6.94
N PHE A 147 -9.97 9.45 6.42
CA PHE A 147 -9.00 9.32 5.35
C PHE A 147 -7.67 10.01 5.66
N PHE A 148 -6.67 9.63 4.88
CA PHE A 148 -5.43 10.39 4.65
C PHE A 148 -5.07 10.33 3.17
N ALA A 149 -4.21 11.23 2.70
CA ALA A 149 -3.73 11.25 1.32
C ALA A 149 -2.25 10.84 1.26
N ALA A 150 -1.88 10.10 0.22
CA ALA A 150 -0.48 9.82 -0.10
C ALA A 150 -0.23 9.82 -1.61
N ILE A 151 0.96 10.24 -2.05
CA ILE A 151 1.35 10.18 -3.48
C ILE A 151 1.41 8.74 -4.00
N LEU A 152 1.68 7.79 -3.11
CA LEU A 152 1.72 6.36 -3.44
C LEU A 152 0.35 5.90 -3.98
N PRO A 153 0.26 5.28 -5.17
CA PRO A 153 -1.00 4.77 -5.67
C PRO A 153 -1.41 3.48 -4.97
N ALA A 154 -2.72 3.26 -4.83
CA ALA A 154 -3.28 2.03 -4.29
C ALA A 154 -3.42 0.94 -5.36
N SER A 155 -3.05 -0.29 -5.00
CA SER A 155 -3.21 -1.49 -5.85
C SER A 155 -4.18 -2.52 -5.28
N LEU A 156 -4.46 -2.49 -3.98
CA LEU A 156 -5.35 -3.47 -3.32
C LEU A 156 -6.79 -2.97 -3.34
N GLY A 157 -7.38 -2.94 -4.53
CA GLY A 157 -8.72 -2.41 -4.74
C GLY A 157 -8.75 -0.88 -4.71
N SER A 158 -9.29 -0.28 -5.78
CA SER A 158 -9.24 1.17 -5.98
C SER A 158 -10.46 1.67 -6.75
N ILE A 159 -10.84 2.93 -6.55
CA ILE A 159 -11.72 3.67 -7.44
C ILE A 159 -10.83 4.54 -8.33
N PHE A 160 -10.86 4.29 -9.64
CA PHE A 160 -10.16 5.09 -10.64
C PHE A 160 -11.12 6.07 -11.33
N PHE A 161 -10.56 7.18 -11.79
CA PHE A 161 -11.30 8.20 -12.54
C PHE A 161 -10.87 8.21 -14.01
N LYS A 162 -11.85 8.25 -14.92
CA LYS A 162 -11.64 8.14 -16.37
C LYS A 162 -10.64 9.17 -16.88
N ASN A 163 -10.81 10.44 -16.51
CA ASN A 163 -9.90 11.52 -16.92
C ASN A 163 -8.45 11.31 -16.44
N LYS A 164 -8.24 10.87 -15.19
CA LYS A 164 -6.91 10.61 -14.63
C LYS A 164 -6.27 9.37 -15.26
N TRP A 165 -7.06 8.33 -15.51
CA TRP A 165 -6.60 7.14 -16.19
C TRP A 165 -6.20 7.41 -17.64
N SER A 166 -6.98 8.23 -18.38
CA SER A 166 -6.62 8.66 -19.73
C SER A 166 -5.30 9.44 -19.76
N LEU A 167 -5.03 10.31 -18.78
CA LEU A 167 -3.73 10.98 -18.66
C LEU A 167 -2.59 10.00 -18.43
N PHE A 168 -2.80 9.00 -17.56
CA PHE A 168 -1.82 7.94 -17.32
C PHE A 168 -1.56 7.11 -18.59
N ARG A 169 -2.61 6.76 -19.33
CA ARG A 169 -2.50 5.98 -20.57
C ARG A 169 -1.77 6.75 -21.68
N ASN A 170 -2.11 8.03 -21.86
CA ASN A 170 -1.40 8.92 -22.79
C ASN A 170 0.08 9.07 -22.44
N ALA A 171 0.41 9.15 -21.14
CA ALA A 171 1.81 9.15 -20.70
C ALA A 171 2.52 7.85 -21.09
N LEU A 172 1.82 6.70 -21.06
CA LEU A 172 2.34 5.36 -21.41
C LEU A 172 2.66 5.22 -22.89
N ASP A 173 1.81 5.76 -23.75
CA ASP A 173 1.98 5.69 -25.21
C ASP A 173 3.04 6.64 -25.76
N ALA A 174 3.34 7.74 -25.06
CA ALA A 174 4.28 8.77 -25.52
C ALA A 174 5.77 8.33 -25.53
N THR A 175 6.10 7.03 -25.52
CA THR A 175 7.44 6.45 -25.30
C THR A 175 8.04 7.03 -24.02
N TYR A 176 7.76 6.40 -22.87
CA TYR A 176 8.17 6.85 -21.53
C TYR A 176 9.66 7.24 -21.43
N GLY A 177 9.95 8.49 -21.79
CA GLY A 177 11.20 9.20 -21.61
C GLY A 177 11.13 10.18 -20.44
N TYR A 178 10.18 9.99 -19.52
CA TYR A 178 10.17 10.75 -18.28
C TYR A 178 11.13 10.09 -17.29
N ALA A 179 12.39 10.54 -17.34
CA ALA A 179 13.29 10.35 -16.23
C ALA A 179 12.59 10.88 -14.97
N LEU A 180 12.66 10.13 -13.87
CA LEU A 180 12.36 10.70 -12.56
C LEU A 180 13.19 11.98 -12.46
N PRO A 181 12.65 13.08 -11.89
CA PRO A 181 13.44 14.29 -11.70
C PRO A 181 14.79 13.90 -11.07
N GLU A 182 15.91 14.31 -11.66
CA GLU A 182 17.26 13.92 -11.18
C GLU A 182 17.44 14.25 -9.68
N ASP A 183 16.71 15.25 -9.19
CA ASP A 183 16.69 15.73 -7.81
C ASP A 183 15.66 15.06 -6.89
N SER A 184 14.83 14.15 -7.41
CA SER A 184 13.82 13.49 -6.59
C SER A 184 14.46 12.49 -5.63
N ASN A 185 14.27 12.64 -4.32
CA ASN A 185 14.69 11.65 -3.32
C ASN A 185 13.90 10.32 -3.41
N HIS A 186 13.13 10.13 -4.49
CA HIS A 186 12.15 9.07 -4.76
C HIS A 186 12.73 7.76 -5.32
N GLU A 187 14.06 7.65 -5.44
CA GLU A 187 14.70 6.51 -6.12
C GLU A 187 14.57 5.16 -5.40
N LEU A 188 14.28 5.11 -4.10
CA LEU A 188 14.28 3.85 -3.33
C LEU A 188 13.02 2.98 -3.52
N PRO A 189 11.79 3.52 -3.56
CA PRO A 189 10.61 2.69 -3.82
C PRO A 189 10.47 2.21 -5.27
N LEU A 190 11.08 2.92 -6.22
CA LEU A 190 10.95 2.62 -7.64
C LEU A 190 11.94 1.54 -8.13
N LEU A 191 12.97 1.21 -7.37
CA LEU A 191 13.98 0.21 -7.78
C LEU A 191 13.70 -1.20 -7.25
N SER A 192 12.83 -1.37 -6.25
CA SER A 192 12.55 -2.67 -5.63
C SER A 192 11.52 -3.51 -6.40
N TRP A 193 10.73 -2.90 -7.28
CA TRP A 193 9.71 -3.60 -8.07
C TRP A 193 10.17 -3.87 -9.49
N SER A 194 9.80 -5.06 -9.99
CA SER A 194 10.10 -5.49 -11.35
C SER A 194 9.61 -4.47 -12.39
N ASP A 195 10.52 -4.06 -13.29
CA ASP A 195 10.21 -3.21 -14.44
C ASP A 195 9.25 -3.89 -15.43
N THR A 196 9.26 -5.22 -15.48
CA THR A 196 8.46 -6.00 -16.43
C THR A 196 7.02 -6.24 -15.95
N ASN A 197 6.81 -6.44 -14.64
CA ASN A 197 5.53 -6.94 -14.13
C ASN A 197 4.74 -5.97 -13.24
N SER A 198 5.35 -4.86 -12.79
CA SER A 198 4.67 -3.94 -11.86
C SER A 198 3.98 -2.78 -12.59
N TRP A 199 2.66 -2.85 -12.73
CA TRP A 199 1.85 -1.72 -13.22
C TRP A 199 1.81 -0.57 -12.20
N LYS A 200 1.75 -0.89 -10.90
CA LYS A 200 1.80 0.08 -9.78
C LYS A 200 3.07 0.92 -9.83
N LYS A 201 4.20 0.37 -10.31
CA LYS A 201 5.46 1.11 -10.51
C LYS A 201 5.31 2.22 -11.55
N GLU A 202 4.75 1.92 -12.72
CA GLU A 202 4.54 2.95 -13.75
C GLU A 202 3.54 4.01 -13.29
N LEU A 203 2.49 3.56 -12.60
CA LEU A 203 1.51 4.46 -12.04
C LEU A 203 2.13 5.37 -10.96
N LEU A 204 3.01 4.86 -10.10
CA LEU A 204 3.71 5.65 -9.10
C LEU A 204 4.60 6.71 -9.77
N LYS A 205 5.34 6.35 -10.82
CA LYS A 205 6.13 7.33 -11.59
C LYS A 205 5.23 8.45 -12.11
N PHE A 206 4.09 8.08 -12.72
CA PHE A 206 3.12 9.04 -13.23
C PHE A 206 2.59 9.97 -12.13
N CYS A 207 2.13 9.43 -11.00
CA CYS A 207 1.63 10.22 -9.88
C CYS A 207 2.68 11.18 -9.31
N VAL A 208 3.94 10.75 -9.20
CA VAL A 208 5.05 11.60 -8.75
C VAL A 208 5.29 12.75 -9.71
N VAL A 209 5.36 12.49 -11.03
CA VAL A 209 5.61 13.53 -12.03
C VAL A 209 4.46 14.53 -12.10
N GLN A 210 3.23 14.07 -11.93
CA GLN A 210 2.02 14.90 -12.05
C GLN A 210 1.55 15.50 -10.72
N ASP A 211 2.27 15.27 -9.62
CA ASP A 211 1.87 15.66 -8.26
C ASP A 211 0.43 15.25 -7.90
N LEU A 212 0.11 13.99 -8.21
CA LEU A 212 -1.19 13.39 -7.92
C LEU A 212 -1.10 12.49 -6.69
N PHE A 213 -2.21 12.42 -5.94
CA PHE A 213 -2.31 11.61 -4.74
C PHE A 213 -3.47 10.62 -4.79
N THR A 214 -3.39 9.61 -3.94
CA THR A 214 -4.47 8.67 -3.65
C THR A 214 -5.03 8.94 -2.27
N LEU A 215 -6.35 8.91 -2.14
CA LEU A 215 -7.03 8.97 -0.86
C LEU A 215 -7.14 7.56 -0.26
N TYR A 216 -6.69 7.36 0.96
CA TYR A 216 -6.71 6.09 1.66
C TYR A 216 -7.67 6.13 2.86
N PRO A 217 -8.57 5.15 3.02
CA PRO A 217 -9.36 5.05 4.23
C PRO A 217 -8.48 4.57 5.39
N LYS A 218 -8.80 4.97 6.61
CA LYS A 218 -8.16 4.45 7.83
C LYS A 218 -8.73 3.09 8.27
N VAL A 219 -9.87 2.67 7.71
CA VAL A 219 -10.48 1.34 7.90
C VAL A 219 -10.70 0.68 6.54
N SER A 220 -10.28 -0.57 6.41
CA SER A 220 -10.25 -1.25 5.12
C SER A 220 -11.63 -1.72 4.69
N CYS A 221 -11.97 -1.55 3.41
CA CYS A 221 -13.17 -2.18 2.83
C CYS A 221 -12.84 -3.53 2.18
N VAL A 222 -11.57 -3.77 1.88
CA VAL A 222 -11.10 -5.06 1.36
C VAL A 222 -9.97 -5.61 2.22
N ALA A 223 -9.81 -6.92 2.24
CA ALA A 223 -8.61 -7.59 2.73
C ALA A 223 -7.92 -8.32 1.59
N HIS A 224 -6.59 -8.24 1.56
CA HIS A 224 -5.76 -9.03 0.67
C HIS A 224 -5.40 -10.35 1.36
N MET A 225 -5.64 -11.48 0.68
CA MET A 225 -5.55 -12.80 1.29
C MET A 225 -4.11 -13.35 1.43
N GLY A 226 -3.08 -12.49 1.39
CA GLY A 226 -1.75 -12.73 1.98
C GLY A 226 -0.93 -13.92 1.48
N ASN A 227 -1.29 -14.50 0.34
CA ASN A 227 -0.71 -15.75 -0.15
C ASN A 227 0.22 -15.53 -1.36
N ALA A 228 0.93 -16.59 -1.74
CA ALA A 228 1.88 -16.52 -2.84
C ALA A 228 1.22 -16.05 -4.15
N GLY A 229 1.84 -15.06 -4.79
CA GLY A 229 1.41 -14.44 -6.04
C GLY A 229 2.61 -13.90 -6.79
N THR A 230 2.40 -13.15 -7.88
CA THR A 230 3.49 -12.68 -8.76
C THR A 230 4.61 -11.91 -8.03
N ASN A 231 4.27 -11.24 -6.91
CA ASN A 231 5.20 -10.39 -6.16
C ASN A 231 5.51 -10.88 -4.72
N VAL A 232 4.86 -11.95 -4.24
CA VAL A 232 5.01 -12.45 -2.86
C VAL A 232 5.29 -13.96 -2.90
N ASN A 233 6.46 -14.39 -2.41
CA ASN A 233 6.89 -15.79 -2.46
C ASN A 233 6.59 -16.59 -1.17
N ILE A 234 6.07 -15.96 -0.12
CA ILE A 234 5.87 -16.60 1.19
C ILE A 234 4.48 -16.24 1.74
N LEU A 235 3.74 -17.26 2.18
CA LEU A 235 2.50 -17.15 2.94
C LEU A 235 2.70 -16.24 4.15
N SER A 236 2.03 -15.08 4.17
CA SER A 236 1.97 -14.24 5.37
C SER A 236 0.68 -13.45 5.44
N ASN A 237 -0.29 -14.02 6.17
CA ASN A 237 -1.47 -13.29 6.62
C ASN A 237 -1.11 -12.06 7.48
N ALA A 238 0.05 -12.07 8.15
CA ALA A 238 0.43 -11.01 9.09
C ALA A 238 0.87 -9.68 8.44
N PHE A 239 1.29 -9.69 7.16
CA PHE A 239 1.76 -8.47 6.49
C PHE A 239 0.63 -7.66 5.83
N PHE A 240 -0.49 -8.29 5.49
CA PHE A 240 -1.56 -7.64 4.71
C PHE A 240 -2.92 -7.51 5.42
N ASN A 241 -3.06 -8.06 6.64
CA ASN A 241 -4.31 -7.94 7.40
C ASN A 241 -4.49 -6.52 7.97
N SER A 242 -5.34 -5.72 7.34
CA SER A 242 -5.91 -4.50 7.88
C SER A 242 -7.26 -4.81 8.54
N THR A 243 -7.66 -4.01 9.53
CA THR A 243 -9.01 -4.09 10.10
C THR A 243 -10.03 -3.80 9.00
N MET A 244 -10.98 -4.72 8.81
CA MET A 244 -12.06 -4.53 7.83
C MET A 244 -13.27 -3.82 8.43
N LEU A 245 -13.96 -3.06 7.59
CA LEU A 245 -15.24 -2.44 7.87
C LEU A 245 -16.30 -3.55 8.08
N TYR A 246 -17.04 -3.52 9.18
CA TYR A 246 -18.14 -4.47 9.45
C TYR A 246 -19.44 -3.78 9.86
N THR A 247 -19.49 -2.47 9.71
CA THR A 247 -20.66 -1.63 9.95
C THR A 247 -20.85 -0.70 8.77
N PRO A 248 -22.08 -0.22 8.51
CA PRO A 248 -22.28 0.86 7.57
C PRO A 248 -21.41 2.07 7.96
N CYS A 249 -20.96 2.80 6.95
CA CYS A 249 -20.32 4.10 7.11
C CYS A 249 -21.04 5.14 6.28
N ASP A 250 -20.96 6.37 6.74
CA ASP A 250 -21.27 7.56 5.99
C ASP A 250 -20.18 8.58 6.29
N PHE A 251 -19.85 9.40 5.30
CA PHE A 251 -18.84 10.44 5.46
C PHE A 251 -19.54 11.79 5.41
N GLU A 252 -19.25 12.66 6.37
CA GLU A 252 -19.52 14.08 6.20
C GLU A 252 -18.70 14.62 5.01
N ASP A 253 -19.00 15.83 4.54
CA ASP A 253 -18.19 16.47 3.49
C ASP A 253 -16.72 16.46 3.94
N ILE A 254 -15.88 15.73 3.19
CA ILE A 254 -14.46 15.54 3.52
C ILE A 254 -13.72 16.83 3.20
N ASP A 255 -13.32 17.59 4.22
CA ASP A 255 -12.42 18.71 4.02
C ASP A 255 -10.99 18.20 3.77
N ILE A 256 -10.60 18.22 2.50
CA ILE A 256 -9.26 17.79 2.05
C ILE A 256 -8.13 18.59 2.70
N LYS A 257 -8.41 19.79 3.25
CA LYS A 257 -7.39 20.60 3.93
C LYS A 257 -7.06 20.08 5.33
N GLU A 258 -7.97 19.32 5.93
CA GLU A 258 -7.84 18.81 7.29
C GLU A 258 -7.32 17.37 7.33
N ILE A 259 -7.12 16.71 6.17
CA ILE A 259 -6.53 15.36 6.12
C ILE A 259 -5.00 15.41 6.12
N ASP A 260 -4.38 14.37 6.67
CA ASP A 260 -2.93 14.21 6.59
C ASP A 260 -2.52 13.94 5.14
N PHE A 261 -1.54 14.68 4.64
CA PHE A 261 -0.96 14.49 3.30
C PHE A 261 0.49 14.02 3.42
N LEU A 262 0.76 12.85 2.86
CA LEU A 262 2.04 12.18 2.95
C LEU A 262 2.70 12.00 1.58
N ASP A 263 4.03 12.04 1.54
CA ASP A 263 4.76 11.71 0.33
C ASP A 263 4.85 10.19 0.10
N ILE A 264 5.61 9.78 -0.92
CA ILE A 264 5.75 8.36 -1.26
C ILE A 264 6.45 7.53 -0.17
N PHE A 265 7.16 8.16 0.76
CA PHE A 265 7.82 7.51 1.90
C PHE A 265 6.96 7.57 3.16
N PHE A 266 5.72 8.05 3.05
CA PHE A 266 4.82 8.34 4.15
C PHE A 266 5.34 9.42 5.12
N GLU A 267 6.17 10.34 4.61
CA GLU A 267 6.66 11.50 5.37
C GLU A 267 5.74 12.71 5.14
N TYR A 268 5.58 13.54 6.17
CA TYR A 268 4.84 14.80 6.07
C TYR A 268 5.61 15.84 5.22
N ASN A 269 4.87 16.76 4.59
CA ASN A 269 5.46 17.92 3.95
C ASN A 269 6.23 18.78 4.97
N PRO A 270 7.38 19.38 4.61
CA PRO A 270 8.10 20.31 5.48
C PRO A 270 7.21 21.36 6.17
N SER A 271 6.21 21.91 5.48
CA SER A 271 5.31 22.92 6.04
C SER A 271 4.56 22.46 7.30
N PHE A 272 4.45 21.15 7.52
CA PHE A 272 3.89 20.56 8.73
C PHE A 272 4.69 20.94 9.99
N PHE A 273 5.99 21.24 9.85
CA PHE A 273 6.89 21.57 10.97
C PHE A 273 7.20 23.07 11.08
N LYS A 274 6.41 23.94 10.44
CA LYS A 274 6.66 25.40 10.36
C LYS A 274 6.73 26.12 11.71
N ASP A 275 6.13 25.56 12.76
CA ASP A 275 6.13 26.14 14.11
C ASP A 275 7.38 25.77 14.93
N VAL A 276 8.19 24.85 14.41
CA VAL A 276 9.44 24.38 15.02
C VAL A 276 10.65 24.80 14.22
N ILE A 277 10.57 24.75 12.89
CA ILE A 277 11.67 25.02 11.97
C ILE A 277 11.47 26.38 11.31
N ASP A 278 12.53 27.20 11.32
CA ASP A 278 12.54 28.54 10.73
C ASP A 278 12.00 28.55 9.29
N SER A 279 11.15 29.54 8.98
CA SER A 279 10.50 29.68 7.68
C SER A 279 11.46 29.86 6.49
N ALA A 280 12.67 30.36 6.74
CA ALA A 280 13.73 30.45 5.73
C ALA A 280 14.28 29.07 5.34
N ASP A 281 14.36 28.15 6.28
CA ASP A 281 14.88 26.81 6.05
C ASP A 281 13.79 25.87 5.52
N ILE A 282 12.55 25.99 6.04
CA ILE A 282 11.46 25.04 5.78
C ILE A 282 11.16 24.82 4.28
N LYS A 283 11.38 25.84 3.45
CA LYS A 283 11.18 25.77 1.99
C LYS A 283 12.12 24.80 1.28
N ASN A 284 13.27 24.50 1.90
CA ASN A 284 14.33 23.65 1.34
C ASN A 284 14.64 22.44 2.22
N VAL A 285 13.77 22.13 3.19
CA VAL A 285 13.93 20.97 4.07
C VAL A 285 13.40 19.71 3.37
N VAL A 286 14.15 18.63 3.50
CA VAL A 286 13.69 17.28 3.19
C VAL A 286 13.34 16.58 4.50
N VAL A 287 12.07 16.22 4.70
CA VAL A 287 11.64 15.42 5.85
C VAL A 287 11.98 13.95 5.59
N ASP A 288 12.66 13.29 6.52
CA ASP A 288 13.19 11.93 6.40
C ASP A 288 13.27 11.26 7.78
N LEU A 289 12.17 11.31 8.54
CA LEU A 289 12.11 10.76 9.90
C LEU A 289 12.30 9.24 9.92
N TYR A 290 11.80 8.53 8.91
CA TYR A 290 12.05 7.10 8.70
C TYR A 290 13.47 6.81 8.19
N GLY A 291 14.24 7.83 7.81
CA GLY A 291 15.62 7.69 7.33
C GLY A 291 15.74 6.98 5.97
N LEU A 292 14.65 6.88 5.22
CA LEU A 292 14.57 6.13 3.97
C LEU A 292 15.05 6.91 2.75
N LYS A 293 15.11 8.23 2.77
CA LYS A 293 15.44 9.04 1.59
C LYS A 293 16.94 9.07 1.32
N LYS A 294 17.37 9.00 0.05
CA LYS A 294 18.78 9.24 -0.27
C LYS A 294 19.14 10.71 0.01
N ILE A 295 20.40 10.95 0.36
CA ILE A 295 20.93 12.30 0.48
C ILE A 295 21.49 12.69 -0.89
N LYS A 296 20.74 13.51 -1.63
CA LYS A 296 21.12 13.97 -2.98
C LYS A 296 21.81 15.32 -2.95
N ASN A 297 21.13 16.32 -2.39
CA ASN A 297 21.68 17.68 -2.27
C ASN A 297 22.39 17.83 -0.91
N LEU A 298 23.69 18.14 -0.92
CA LEU A 298 24.50 18.31 0.28
C LEU A 298 24.32 19.66 0.99
N ASP A 299 23.68 20.61 0.32
CA ASP A 299 23.39 21.96 0.83
C ASP A 299 21.97 22.12 1.38
N SER A 300 21.04 21.27 0.93
CA SER A 300 19.70 21.19 1.53
C SER A 300 19.76 20.74 2.99
N TYR A 301 18.79 21.23 3.77
CA TYR A 301 18.55 20.72 5.11
C TYR A 301 17.72 19.44 5.05
N TYR A 302 18.02 18.50 5.93
CA TYR A 302 17.26 17.27 6.13
C TYR A 302 16.84 17.22 7.58
N LEU A 303 15.55 16.99 7.82
CA LEU A 303 15.02 16.61 9.12
C LEU A 303 14.98 15.08 9.16
N THR A 304 15.99 14.44 9.74
CA THR A 304 16.27 13.03 9.52
C THR A 304 16.64 12.28 10.80
N SER A 305 16.38 10.96 10.83
CA SER A 305 16.91 10.03 11.83
C SER A 305 18.31 9.50 11.49
N LYS A 306 18.88 9.88 10.35
CA LYS A 306 20.26 9.52 10.00
C LYS A 306 21.26 10.23 10.92
N LYS A 307 22.32 9.52 11.31
CA LYS A 307 23.40 10.08 12.15
C LYS A 307 24.08 11.25 11.46
N CYS A 308 24.18 12.37 12.17
CA CYS A 308 24.80 13.61 11.70
C CYS A 308 26.03 13.96 12.55
N LYS A 309 27.06 14.54 11.94
CA LYS A 309 28.23 15.12 12.65
C LYS A 309 27.87 16.43 13.33
N ASN A 310 27.17 17.29 12.60
CA ASN A 310 26.70 18.58 13.05
C ASN A 310 25.21 18.67 12.72
N SER A 311 24.44 19.27 13.62
CA SER A 311 23.03 19.58 13.39
C SER A 311 22.75 21.01 13.82
N LYS A 312 21.82 21.66 13.12
CA LYS A 312 21.25 22.94 13.53
C LYS A 312 20.33 22.75 14.74
N MET A 313 19.60 21.64 14.75
CA MET A 313 18.70 21.22 15.84
C MET A 313 18.77 19.71 15.98
N SER A 314 18.51 19.20 17.18
CA SER A 314 18.38 17.77 17.44
C SER A 314 17.18 17.49 18.34
N PHE A 315 16.62 16.30 18.19
CA PHE A 315 15.41 15.88 18.90
C PHE A 315 15.53 14.46 19.43
N GLY A 316 14.87 14.17 20.56
CA GLY A 316 14.75 12.84 21.16
C GLY A 316 13.80 11.92 20.39
N PHE A 317 13.62 10.70 20.89
CA PHE A 317 12.69 9.72 20.33
C PHE A 317 11.95 8.98 21.43
N GLU A 318 10.73 9.44 21.72
CA GLU A 318 9.84 8.88 22.75
C GLU A 318 8.44 8.56 22.19
N TYR A 319 7.97 9.31 21.20
CA TYR A 319 6.64 9.11 20.61
C TYR A 319 6.69 8.20 19.37
N GLY A 320 5.78 7.21 19.33
CA GLY A 320 5.60 6.34 18.16
C GLY A 320 5.05 7.05 16.92
N PHE A 321 4.36 8.17 17.09
CA PHE A 321 4.08 9.10 15.99
C PHE A 321 5.30 10.01 15.81
N LEU A 322 6.16 9.69 14.82
CA LEU A 322 7.47 10.32 14.68
C LEU A 322 7.44 11.86 14.64
N PRO A 323 6.51 12.52 13.93
CA PRO A 323 6.42 13.97 13.91
C PRO A 323 6.26 14.61 15.29
N SER A 324 5.59 13.96 16.25
CA SER A 324 5.44 14.50 17.61
C SER A 324 6.77 14.76 18.31
N ASN A 325 7.80 13.95 18.05
CA ASN A 325 9.12 14.18 18.65
C ASN A 325 9.73 15.52 18.24
N ILE A 326 9.38 15.99 17.03
CA ILE A 326 9.83 17.27 16.49
C ILE A 326 8.92 18.40 16.97
N LEU A 327 7.60 18.21 16.88
CA LEU A 327 6.59 19.19 17.26
C LEU A 327 6.71 19.60 18.74
N GLU A 328 6.91 18.62 19.62
CA GLU A 328 7.08 18.83 21.07
C GLU A 328 8.51 19.26 21.45
N LYS A 329 9.41 19.41 20.47
CA LYS A 329 10.82 19.80 20.68
C LYS A 329 11.50 18.93 21.75
N LEU A 330 11.27 17.61 21.71
CA LEU A 330 11.83 16.70 22.71
C LEU A 330 13.36 16.77 22.72
N ASP A 331 13.96 16.94 23.89
CA ASP A 331 15.42 16.96 24.02
C ASP A 331 16.03 15.59 23.67
N GLY A 332 17.07 15.60 22.84
CA GLY A 332 17.81 14.39 22.48
C GLY A 332 18.59 14.53 21.18
N ASN A 333 19.17 13.43 20.72
CA ASN A 333 20.07 13.39 19.56
C ASN A 333 19.70 12.31 18.53
N TYR A 334 18.45 11.83 18.53
CA TYR A 334 17.98 10.79 17.62
C TYR A 334 17.64 11.37 16.25
N PHE A 335 16.78 12.39 16.20
CA PHE A 335 16.52 13.14 14.98
C PHE A 335 17.39 14.39 14.92
N SER A 336 17.70 14.84 13.71
CA SER A 336 18.51 16.02 13.47
C SER A 336 17.96 16.83 12.30
N LEU A 337 17.96 18.15 12.44
CA LEU A 337 17.91 19.07 11.32
C LEU A 337 19.35 19.42 10.92
N ALA A 338 19.86 18.85 9.84
CA ALA A 338 21.25 19.00 9.42
C ALA A 338 21.38 19.20 7.91
N ARG A 339 22.49 19.78 7.45
CA ARG A 339 22.77 19.83 6.02
C ARG A 339 23.14 18.45 5.51
N GLY A 340 22.85 18.16 4.24
CA GLY A 340 23.18 16.86 3.64
C GLY A 340 24.66 16.48 3.76
N ARG A 341 25.58 17.46 3.71
CA ARG A 341 27.03 17.27 3.92
C ARG A 341 27.42 16.76 5.32
N ASP A 342 26.60 17.01 6.34
CA ASP A 342 26.87 16.63 7.73
C ASP A 342 26.33 15.24 8.08
N ILE A 343 25.55 14.61 7.19
CA ILE A 343 24.98 13.27 7.39
C ILE A 343 26.06 12.20 7.16
N VAL A 344 26.36 11.45 8.22
CA VAL A 344 27.46 10.46 8.26
C VAL A 344 27.02 9.11 7.75
N ASN A 345 25.87 8.62 8.24
CA ASN A 345 25.33 7.34 7.80
C ASN A 345 24.27 7.60 6.73
N LYS A 346 24.51 7.08 5.52
CA LYS A 346 23.58 7.22 4.39
C LYS A 346 22.39 6.25 4.47
N GLN A 347 22.38 5.33 5.43
CA GLN A 347 21.27 4.44 5.74
C GLN A 347 20.68 4.77 7.11
N ALA A 348 19.35 4.67 7.24
CA ALA A 348 18.68 4.75 8.53
C ALA A 348 19.26 3.70 9.48
N PRO A 349 19.44 4.01 10.77
CA PRO A 349 19.71 2.97 11.75
C PRO A 349 18.40 2.22 12.04
N PHE A 350 17.97 1.40 11.08
CA PHE A 350 16.74 0.60 11.17
C PHE A 350 16.74 -0.30 12.42
N THR A 351 17.93 -0.75 12.81
CA THR A 351 18.18 -1.46 14.05
C THR A 351 17.91 -0.60 15.28
N GLU A 352 18.33 0.68 15.33
CA GLU A 352 18.07 1.55 16.49
C GLU A 352 16.58 1.88 16.63
N PHE A 353 15.86 2.04 15.51
CA PHE A 353 14.40 2.21 15.53
C PHE A 353 13.67 0.97 16.06
N PHE A 354 14.07 -0.24 15.63
CA PHE A 354 13.56 -1.49 16.18
C PHE A 354 13.95 -1.66 17.66
N GLU A 355 15.19 -1.34 18.03
CA GLU A 355 15.67 -1.47 19.40
C GLU A 355 15.03 -0.48 20.38
N ALA A 356 14.63 0.71 19.92
CA ALA A 356 13.92 1.70 20.71
C ALA A 356 12.42 1.37 20.88
N ASN A 357 11.77 0.77 19.87
CA ASN A 357 10.35 0.39 19.95
C ASN A 357 10.07 -0.93 20.67
N PHE A 358 11.11 -1.75 20.92
CA PHE A 358 10.96 -3.02 21.62
C PHE A 358 11.68 -2.98 22.96
N SER A 359 10.93 -3.11 24.05
CA SER A 359 11.51 -3.15 25.41
C SER A 359 12.60 -4.23 25.53
N PRO A 360 13.58 -4.07 26.43
CA PRO A 360 14.56 -5.12 26.74
C PRO A 360 13.94 -6.50 27.04
N ASN A 361 12.71 -6.50 27.56
CA ASN A 361 11.92 -7.71 27.83
C ASN A 361 11.48 -8.42 26.54
N PHE A 362 11.22 -7.70 25.46
CA PHE A 362 10.90 -8.30 24.16
C PHE A 362 12.11 -9.01 23.56
N LYS A 363 13.32 -8.42 23.66
CA LYS A 363 14.57 -9.09 23.26
C LYS A 363 14.77 -10.41 24.01
N ARG A 364 14.53 -10.41 25.32
CA ARG A 364 14.61 -11.61 26.17
C ARG A 364 13.58 -12.68 25.76
N ASN A 365 12.36 -12.27 25.43
CA ASN A 365 11.29 -13.18 25.01
C ASN A 365 11.49 -13.76 23.60
N ILE A 366 12.02 -12.98 22.64
CA ILE A 366 12.39 -13.49 21.32
C ILE A 366 13.52 -14.50 21.43
N THR A 367 14.56 -14.20 22.20
CA THR A 367 15.68 -15.13 22.40
C THR A 367 15.18 -16.43 23.05
N ALA A 368 14.30 -16.33 24.06
CA ALA A 368 13.65 -17.48 24.66
C ALA A 368 12.82 -18.28 23.64
N TYR A 369 12.05 -17.61 22.78
CA TYR A 369 11.25 -18.26 21.74
C TYR A 369 12.12 -18.97 20.69
N ILE A 370 13.20 -18.34 20.22
CA ILE A 370 14.15 -18.94 19.28
C ILE A 370 14.79 -20.19 19.89
N LEU A 371 15.26 -20.09 21.14
CA LEU A 371 15.82 -21.22 21.88
C LEU A 371 14.80 -22.35 22.06
N LEU A 372 13.55 -22.03 22.40
CA LEU A 372 12.47 -23.01 22.53
C LEU A 372 12.18 -23.73 21.20
N THR A 373 12.23 -22.98 20.09
CA THR A 373 11.98 -23.52 18.76
C THR A 373 13.12 -24.43 18.29
N LEU A 374 14.38 -24.03 18.54
CA LEU A 374 15.55 -24.87 18.31
C LEU A 374 15.51 -26.15 19.17
N PHE A 375 15.11 -26.02 20.44
CA PHE A 375 14.96 -27.16 21.35
C PHE A 375 13.89 -28.14 20.87
N LYS A 376 12.73 -27.64 20.42
CA LYS A 376 11.67 -28.49 19.83
C LYS A 376 12.14 -29.20 18.56
N LYS A 377 12.90 -28.54 17.69
CA LYS A 377 13.52 -29.18 16.51
C LYS A 377 14.52 -30.25 16.91
N ALA A 378 15.43 -29.96 17.85
CA ALA A 378 16.43 -30.90 18.33
C ALA A 378 15.79 -32.13 18.98
N ARG A 379 14.75 -31.93 19.81
CA ARG A 379 13.98 -33.02 20.42
C ARG A 379 13.32 -33.92 19.37
N LYS A 380 12.74 -33.35 18.32
CA LYS A 380 12.13 -34.12 17.22
C LYS A 380 13.16 -34.95 16.45
N VAL A 381 14.37 -34.43 16.27
CA VAL A 381 15.50 -35.16 15.67
C VAL A 381 15.97 -36.29 16.58
N LEU A 382 16.05 -36.04 17.90
CA LEU A 382 16.42 -37.04 18.90
C LEU A 382 15.37 -38.15 19.00
N GLU A 383 14.07 -37.84 18.99
CA GLU A 383 12.98 -38.83 18.98
C GLU A 383 13.05 -39.72 17.72
N ILE A 384 13.41 -39.16 16.55
CA ILE A 384 13.64 -39.96 15.32
C ILE A 384 14.90 -40.84 15.44
N TRP A 385 15.93 -40.39 16.15
CA TRP A 385 17.17 -41.14 16.35
C TRP A 385 17.00 -42.28 17.37
N PHE A 386 16.20 -42.09 18.41
CA PHE A 386 15.95 -43.06 19.46
C PHE A 386 14.77 -44.02 19.19
N CYS A 387 13.96 -43.77 18.15
CA CYS A 387 12.87 -44.66 17.72
C CYS A 387 13.20 -45.52 16.48
N LYS A 388 14.47 -45.71 16.13
CA LYS A 388 14.82 -46.79 15.20
C LYS A 388 14.60 -48.14 15.91
N PRO A 389 13.80 -49.06 15.35
CA PRO A 389 13.72 -50.42 15.88
C PRO A 389 15.13 -51.02 15.90
N ASN A 390 15.49 -51.70 16.98
CA ASN A 390 16.59 -52.65 16.97
C ASN A 390 16.20 -53.77 16.01
N ASP A 391 16.58 -53.64 14.73
CA ASP A 391 16.67 -54.79 13.83
C ASP A 391 17.84 -55.63 14.31
N GLY A 392 17.56 -56.47 15.31
CA GLY A 392 18.46 -57.50 15.80
C GLY A 392 18.66 -58.55 14.72
N VAL A 393 19.87 -58.59 14.18
CA VAL A 393 20.43 -59.74 13.48
C VAL A 393 20.81 -60.79 14.53
N ASN A 394 19.94 -61.80 14.69
CA ASN A 394 20.25 -63.24 14.76
C ASN A 394 19.03 -64.03 15.28
#